data_AF-A0A9D4M7S1-F1
#
_entry.id   AF-A0A9D4M7S1-F1
#
_cell.length_a   1.000
_cell.length_b   1.000
_cell.length_c   1.000
_cell.angle_alpha   90.00
_cell.angle_beta   90.00
_cell.angle_gamma   90.00
#
_symmetry.space_group_name_H-M   'P 1'
#
loop_
_entity.id
_entity.type
_entity.pdbx_description
1 polymer ?
#
loop_
_entity_poly.entity_id
_entity_poly.type
_entity_poly.pdbx_seq_one_letter_code
_entity_poly.pdbx_strand_id
1 'polypeptide(L)' 'MNVKPSGLIGHSSGEILCAYVAGCLTAREAIFTAYWCGRCIEQADLPKGRMAAIGTELCSVIECSSFQFVWEC' A
#
# COMPACT_ATOMS: atom_id res chain seq x y z
N MET A 1 9.12 10.98 25.40
CA MET A 1 7.65 11.00 25.60
C MET A 1 7.16 9.56 25.66
N ASN A 2 6.26 9.22 26.58
CA ASN A 2 5.67 7.88 26.73
C ASN A 2 4.23 7.89 26.18
N VAL A 3 4.08 8.06 24.88
CA VAL A 3 2.77 8.11 24.22
C VAL A 3 2.43 6.68 23.76
N LYS A 4 1.35 6.13 24.30
CA LYS A 4 0.78 4.86 23.84
C LYS A 4 -0.49 5.13 23.06
N PRO A 5 -0.58 4.69 21.79
CA PRO A 5 -1.78 4.86 21.00
C PRO A 5 -2.91 3.97 21.53
N SER A 6 -4.14 4.47 21.51
CA SER A 6 -5.34 3.68 21.83
C SER A 6 -5.84 2.85 20.64
N GLY A 7 -5.39 3.17 19.43
CA GLY A 7 -5.73 2.47 18.20
C GLY A 7 -4.68 2.72 17.11
N LEU A 8 -4.59 1.81 16.15
CA LEU A 8 -3.61 1.83 15.07
C LEU A 8 -4.36 1.60 13.75
N ILE A 9 -4.07 2.43 12.74
CA ILE A 9 -4.59 2.27 11.37
C ILE A 9 -3.42 2.50 10.43
N GLY A 10 -3.12 1.48 9.62
CA GLY A 10 -2.15 1.56 8.53
C GLY A 10 -2.88 1.60 7.20
N HIS A 11 -2.27 2.23 6.20
CA HIS A 11 -2.74 2.16 4.82
C HIS A 11 -1.62 1.58 3.96
N SER A 12 -1.91 0.53 3.19
CA SER A 12 -0.93 -0.15 2.35
C SER A 12 0.31 -0.57 3.17
N SER A 13 1.53 -0.23 2.75
CA SER A 13 2.77 -0.53 3.47
C SER A 13 2.83 0.03 4.90
N GLY A 14 2.00 1.03 5.23
CA GLY A 14 1.88 1.57 6.58
C GLY A 14 1.34 0.57 7.61
N GLU A 15 0.70 -0.52 7.18
CA GLU A 15 0.26 -1.60 8.07
C GLU A 15 1.43 -2.36 8.70
N ILE A 16 2.58 -2.44 8.00
CA ILE A 16 3.81 -3.07 8.52
C ILE A 16 4.29 -2.30 9.76
N LEU A 17 4.26 -0.96 9.71
CA LEU A 17 4.59 -0.12 10.85
C LEU A 17 3.58 -0.30 11.99
N CYS A 18 2.28 -0.37 11.68
CA CYS A 18 1.27 -0.61 12.70
C CYS A 18 1.48 -1.95 13.40
N ALA A 19 1.84 -3.00 12.67
CA ALA A 19 2.16 -4.31 13.23
C ALA A 19 3.40 -4.26 14.16
N TYR A 20 4.40 -3.44 13.84
CA TYR A 20 5.53 -3.19 14.74
C TYR A 20 5.10 -2.45 16.02
N VAL A 21 4.32 -1.38 15.89
CA VAL A 21 3.85 -0.60 17.06
C VAL A 21 2.90 -1.42 17.95
N ALA A 22 2.11 -2.31 17.35
CA ALA A 22 1.26 -3.27 18.06
C ALA A 22 2.06 -4.37 18.78
N GLY A 23 3.36 -4.49 18.52
CA GLY A 23 4.21 -5.55 19.08
C GLY A 23 4.03 -6.92 18.41
N CYS A 24 3.31 -6.98 17.28
CA CYS A 24 3.16 -8.20 16.49
C CYS A 24 4.41 -8.54 15.69
N LEU A 25 5.21 -7.53 15.33
CA LEU A 25 6.51 -7.68 14.68
C LEU A 25 7.60 -7.04 15.53
N THR A 26 8.78 -7.65 15.53
CA THR A 26 10.01 -6.97 15.95
C THR A 26 10.42 -5.92 14.91
N ALA A 27 11.28 -4.99 15.30
CA ALA A 27 11.81 -3.99 14.37
C ALA A 27 12.52 -4.65 13.17
N ARG A 28 13.25 -5.75 13.42
CA ARG A 28 13.95 -6.49 12.37
C ARG A 28 12.98 -7.13 11.39
N GLU A 29 11.93 -7.77 11.88
CA GLU A 29 10.92 -8.40 11.03
C GLU A 29 10.18 -7.36 10.20
N ALA A 30 9.76 -6.25 10.80
CA ALA A 30 9.09 -5.16 10.07
C ALA A 30 9.97 -4.60 8.93
N ILE A 31 11.26 -4.39 9.18
CA ILE A 31 12.22 -3.96 8.15
C ILE A 31 12.38 -5.02 7.06
N PHE A 32 12.50 -6.30 7.43
CA PHE A 32 12.59 -7.38 6.44
C PHE A 32 11.34 -7.54 5.61
N THR A 33 10.15 -7.44 6.21
CA THR A 33 8.88 -7.46 5.49
C THR A 33 8.84 -6.31 4.47
N ALA A 34 9.13 -5.09 4.89
CA ALA A 34 9.15 -3.94 3.99
C ALA A 34 10.17 -4.11 2.84
N TYR A 35 11.37 -4.58 3.15
CA TYR A 35 12.42 -4.84 2.17
C TYR A 35 11.99 -5.92 1.15
N TRP A 36 11.57 -7.09 1.62
CA TRP A 36 11.23 -8.20 0.73
C TRP A 36 9.95 -7.94 -0.07
N CYS A 37 8.96 -7.24 0.48
CA CYS A 37 7.80 -6.81 -0.30
C CYS A 37 8.22 -5.97 -1.52
N GLY A 38 9.14 -5.02 -1.34
CA GLY A 38 9.67 -4.23 -2.46
C GLY A 38 10.54 -5.06 -3.42
N ARG A 39 11.45 -5.87 -2.88
CA ARG A 39 12.37 -6.69 -3.69
C ARG A 39 11.67 -7.73 -4.54
N CYS A 40 10.66 -8.40 -4.01
CA CYS A 40 9.88 -9.38 -4.77
C CYS A 40 9.13 -8.71 -5.92
N ILE A 41 8.59 -7.50 -5.73
CA ILE A 41 7.93 -6.73 -6.81
C ILE A 41 8.95 -6.28 -7.84
N GLU A 42 10.12 -5.78 -7.42
CA GLU A 42 11.20 -5.37 -8.32
C GLU A 42 11.73 -6.53 -9.18
N GLN A 43 11.79 -7.73 -8.60
CA GLN A 43 12.27 -8.94 -9.28
C GLN A 43 11.20 -9.64 -10.12
N ALA A 44 9.92 -9.32 -9.91
CA ALA A 44 8.85 -9.87 -10.71
C ALA A 44 8.82 -9.18 -12.07
N ASP A 45 8.83 -9.97 -13.16
CA ASP A 45 8.69 -9.46 -14.53
C ASP A 45 7.22 -9.09 -14.79
N LEU A 46 6.80 -7.97 -14.20
CA LEU A 46 5.44 -7.46 -14.28
C LEU A 46 5.32 -6.42 -15.40
N PRO A 47 4.18 -6.38 -16.12
CA PRO A 47 3.90 -5.30 -17.05
C PRO A 47 3.87 -3.96 -16.31
N LYS A 48 4.25 -2.88 -17.00
CA LYS A 48 4.25 -1.53 -16.42
C LYS A 48 2.84 -1.11 -15.99
N GLY A 49 2.64 -0.99 -14.69
CA GLY A 49 1.43 -0.43 -14.08
C GLY A 49 1.61 1.03 -13.66
N ARG A 50 0.48 1.74 -13.47
CA ARG A 50 0.42 3.07 -12.83
C ARG A 50 -0.81 3.13 -11.93
N MET A 51 -0.76 3.96 -10.90
CA MET A 51 -1.88 4.23 -10.00
C MET A 51 -2.08 5.74 -9.91
N ALA A 52 -3.33 6.20 -9.84
CA ALA A 52 -3.67 7.60 -9.66
C ALA A 52 -4.76 7.71 -8.58
N ALA A 53 -4.65 8.71 -7.71
CA ALA A 53 -5.73 9.06 -6.79
C ALA A 53 -6.75 9.91 -7.55
N ILE A 54 -8.00 9.44 -7.62
CA ILE A 54 -9.08 10.12 -8.34
C ILE A 54 -10.15 10.51 -7.32
N GLY A 55 -10.55 11.78 -7.31
CA GLY A 55 -11.56 12.31 -6.39
C GLY A 55 -12.99 11.99 -6.83
N THR A 56 -13.30 10.72 -7.03
CA THR A 56 -14.66 10.24 -7.29
C THR A 56 -15.12 9.32 -6.17
N GLU A 57 -16.41 9.03 -6.14
CA GLU A 57 -16.92 7.94 -5.33
C GLU A 57 -16.42 6.60 -5.88
N LEU A 58 -16.24 5.62 -4.98
CA LEU A 58 -15.74 4.29 -5.35
C LEU A 58 -16.63 3.62 -6.40
N CYS A 59 -17.95 3.79 -6.30
CA CYS A 59 -18.91 3.23 -7.24
C CYS A 59 -18.70 3.76 -8.67
N SER A 60 -18.37 5.05 -8.81
CA SER A 60 -18.11 5.70 -10.10
C SER A 60 -16.81 5.22 -10.76
N VAL A 61 -15.81 4.76 -9.99
CA VAL A 61 -14.55 4.21 -10.55
C VAL A 61 -14.80 2.89 -11.27
N ILE A 62 -15.71 2.06 -10.75
CA ILE A 62 -16.01 0.74 -11.30
C ILE A 62 -16.65 0.88 -12.69
N GLU A 63 -17.57 1.83 -12.87
CA GLU A 63 -18.19 2.11 -14.16
C GLU A 63 -17.17 2.64 -15.19
N CYS A 64 -16.23 3.48 -14.75
CA CYS A 64 -15.19 4.05 -15.61
C CYS A 64 -14.21 2.98 -16.14
N SER A 65 -14.02 1.86 -15.43
CA SER A 65 -13.11 0.77 -15.85
C SER A 65 -13.56 0.02 -17.11
N SER A 66 -14.82 0.19 -17.54
CA SER A 66 -15.36 -0.36 -18.79
C SER A 66 -15.19 0.57 -19.99
N PHE A 67 -14.86 1.85 -19.76
CA PHE A 67 -14.38 2.74 -20.81
C PHE A 67 -12.86 2.65 -20.85
N GLN A 68 -12.36 2.05 -21.92
CA GLN A 68 -10.94 2.03 -22.28
C GLN A 68 -10.42 3.46 -22.28
N PHE A 69 -9.82 3.90 -21.16
CA PHE A 69 -9.24 5.22 -21.02
C PHE A 69 -8.11 5.36 -22.06
N VAL A 70 -8.42 6.03 -23.16
CA VAL A 70 -7.45 6.57 -24.10
C VAL A 70 -6.67 7.64 -23.34
N TRP A 71 -5.50 7.28 -22.81
CA TRP A 71 -4.48 8.25 -22.40
C TRP A 71 -3.45 8.34 -23.53
N GLU A 72 -3.72 9.18 -24.53
CA GLU A 72 -2.64 9.81 -25.30
C GLU A 72 -2.07 10.95 -24.46
N CYS A 73 -0.87 10.74 -23.91
CA CYS A 73 0.18 11.71 -23.64
C CYS A 73 1.51 10.97 -23.52
#